data_AF-A0A7S3ZCM2-F1
#
_entry.id   AF-A0A7S3ZCM2-F1
#
_cell.length_a   1.000
_cell.length_b   1.000
_cell.length_c   1.000
_cell.angle_alpha   90.00
_cell.angle_beta   90.00
_cell.angle_gamma   90.00
#
_symmetry.space_group_name_H-M   'P 1'
#
loop_
_entity.id
_entity.type
_entity.pdbx_description
1 polymer ?
#
loop_
_entity_poly.entity_id
_entity_poly.type
_entity_poly.pdbx_seq_one_letter_code
_entity_poly.pdbx_strand_id
1 'polypeptide(L)'
;MADREEKHLLNYAVSRIPNKEKRRELYAKQKKLKTKLKLQKRKRNKIEAEKLGEECRKKKVIKTQDNTKEYDETVVDPDDEEIRGEEDMDEFCEVYKGEVTPRVIITSSYHPTKIMYDFILELLRVVPGSVYYK
;
A
#
# COMPACT_ATOMS: atom_id res chain seq x y z
N MET A 1 -10.88 -43.79 9.51
CA MET A 1 -11.28 -43.14 10.78
C MET A 1 -10.81 -41.68 10.85
N ALA A 2 -9.51 -41.40 10.67
CA ALA A 2 -8.94 -40.04 10.78
C ALA A 2 -9.62 -38.95 9.91
N ASP A 3 -9.99 -39.26 8.65
CA ASP A 3 -10.62 -38.27 7.76
C ASP A 3 -12.02 -37.80 8.22
N ARG A 4 -12.76 -38.62 8.98
CA ARG A 4 -14.10 -38.24 9.49
C ARG A 4 -13.97 -37.29 10.68
N GLU A 5 -13.00 -37.57 11.55
CA GLU A 5 -12.69 -36.73 12.72
C GLU A 5 -12.10 -35.38 12.30
N GLU A 6 -11.18 -35.35 11.33
CA GLU A 6 -10.62 -34.10 10.80
C GLU A 6 -11.69 -33.22 10.15
N LYS A 7 -12.63 -33.81 9.39
CA LYS A 7 -13.77 -33.09 8.80
C LYS A 7 -14.72 -32.54 9.85
N HIS A 8 -15.04 -33.34 10.87
CA HIS A 8 -15.86 -32.90 12.00
C HIS A 8 -15.18 -31.73 12.72
N LEU A 9 -13.87 -31.85 12.99
CA LEU A 9 -13.10 -30.78 13.62
C LEU A 9 -13.11 -29.50 12.79
N LEU A 10 -13.03 -29.56 11.45
CA LEU A 10 -12.99 -28.38 10.59
C LEU A 10 -14.30 -27.57 10.61
N ASN A 11 -15.44 -28.28 10.72
CA ASN A 11 -16.78 -27.69 10.71
C ASN A 11 -17.29 -27.31 12.11
N TYR A 12 -16.61 -27.76 13.17
CA TYR A 12 -17.02 -27.51 14.54
C TYR A 12 -16.85 -26.03 14.94
N ALA A 13 -17.87 -25.42 15.56
CA ALA A 13 -17.83 -24.04 16.02
C ALA A 13 -17.07 -23.91 17.35
N VAL A 14 -15.74 -23.84 17.29
CA VAL A 14 -14.85 -23.75 18.48
C VAL A 14 -15.14 -22.52 19.35
N SER A 15 -15.69 -21.44 18.79
CA SER A 15 -16.13 -20.25 19.54
C SER A 15 -17.21 -20.54 20.60
N ARG A 16 -18.02 -21.59 20.41
CA ARG A 16 -19.10 -21.96 21.34
C ARG A 16 -18.61 -22.71 22.58
N ILE A 17 -17.34 -23.13 22.64
CA ILE A 17 -16.79 -23.83 23.81
C ILE A 17 -16.56 -22.80 24.93
N PRO A 18 -17.17 -22.93 26.12
CA PRO A 18 -16.99 -21.97 27.21
C PRO A 18 -15.58 -22.02 27.79
N ASN A 19 -14.99 -23.21 27.93
CA ASN A 19 -13.65 -23.40 28.47
C ASN A 19 -12.56 -22.85 27.52
N LYS A 20 -11.83 -21.82 27.98
CA LYS A 20 -10.77 -21.13 27.23
C LYS A 20 -9.64 -22.07 26.79
N GLU A 21 -9.21 -22.99 27.66
CA GLU A 21 -8.10 -23.90 27.39
C GLU A 21 -8.45 -24.90 26.29
N LYS A 22 -9.61 -25.56 26.42
CA LYS A 22 -10.12 -26.48 25.39
C LYS A 22 -10.40 -25.76 24.07
N ARG A 23 -10.95 -24.54 24.13
CA ARG A 23 -11.18 -23.70 22.95
C ARG A 23 -9.89 -23.37 22.21
N ARG A 24 -8.84 -22.95 22.93
CA ARG A 24 -7.53 -22.65 22.36
C ARG A 24 -6.88 -23.88 21.72
N GLU A 25 -6.94 -25.04 22.39
CA GLU A 25 -6.41 -26.30 21.90
C GLU A 25 -7.07 -26.73 20.58
N LEU A 26 -8.41 -26.73 20.56
CA LEU A 26 -9.17 -27.10 19.36
C LEU A 26 -9.01 -26.10 18.23
N TYR A 27 -8.91 -24.80 18.52
CA TYR A 27 -8.62 -23.78 17.51
C TYR A 27 -7.23 -23.99 16.87
N ALA A 28 -6.22 -24.33 17.67
CA ALA A 28 -4.89 -24.64 17.17
C ALA A 28 -4.90 -25.87 16.25
N LYS A 29 -5.63 -26.93 16.63
CA LYS A 29 -5.83 -28.12 15.79
C LYS A 29 -6.55 -27.78 14.47
N GLN A 30 -7.63 -27.00 14.53
CA GLN A 30 -8.32 -26.50 13.34
C GLN A 30 -7.42 -25.66 12.42
N LYS A 31 -6.62 -24.75 12.98
CA LYS A 31 -5.69 -23.91 12.23
C LYS A 31 -4.64 -24.75 11.49
N LYS A 32 -4.08 -25.78 12.16
CA LYS A 32 -3.14 -26.73 11.54
C LYS A 32 -3.78 -27.47 10.36
N LEU A 33 -5.00 -28.00 10.54
CA LEU A 33 -5.74 -28.68 9.46
C LEU A 33 -6.04 -27.75 8.28
N LYS A 34 -6.52 -26.52 8.53
CA LYS A 34 -6.76 -25.51 7.48
C LYS A 34 -5.50 -25.18 6.70
N THR A 35 -4.36 -25.04 7.37
CA THR A 35 -3.06 -24.79 6.70
C THR A 35 -2.64 -25.98 5.83
N LYS A 36 -2.77 -27.21 6.34
CA LYS A 36 -2.49 -28.46 5.58
C LYS A 36 -3.36 -28.54 4.32
N LEU A 37 -4.66 -28.30 4.43
CA LEU A 37 -5.60 -28.27 3.30
C LEU A 37 -5.26 -27.17 2.29
N LYS A 38 -4.91 -25.96 2.76
CA LYS A 38 -4.50 -24.85 1.89
C LYS A 38 -3.22 -25.19 1.12
N LEU A 39 -2.25 -25.84 1.76
CA LEU A 39 -1.03 -26.31 1.11
C LEU A 39 -1.31 -27.40 0.07
N GLN A 40 -2.13 -28.39 0.40
CA GLN A 40 -2.54 -29.43 -0.55
C GLN A 40 -3.26 -28.84 -1.77
N LYS A 41 -4.17 -27.88 -1.55
CA LYS A 41 -4.85 -27.16 -2.64
C LYS A 41 -3.86 -26.40 -3.52
N ARG A 42 -2.89 -25.70 -2.93
CA ARG A 42 -1.82 -25.02 -3.69
C ARG A 42 -1.00 -25.99 -4.54
N LYS A 43 -0.64 -27.16 -3.99
CA LYS A 43 0.08 -28.21 -4.73
C LYS A 43 -0.74 -28.77 -5.89
N ARG A 44 -2.02 -29.11 -5.65
CA ARG A 44 -2.94 -29.58 -6.71
C ARG A 44 -3.10 -28.56 -7.82
N ASN A 45 -3.36 -27.30 -7.48
CA ASN A 45 -3.46 -26.22 -8.45
C ASN A 45 -2.17 -26.03 -9.26
N LYS A 46 -0.98 -26.24 -8.65
CA LYS A 46 0.29 -26.16 -9.38
C LYS A 46 0.43 -27.28 -10.40
N ILE A 47 0.09 -28.51 -10.01
CA ILE A 47 0.13 -29.69 -10.90
C ILE A 47 -0.90 -29.54 -12.04
N GLU A 48 -2.11 -29.08 -11.73
CA GLU A 48 -3.14 -28.83 -12.74
C GLU A 48 -2.72 -27.72 -13.71
N ALA A 49 -2.12 -26.64 -13.21
CA ALA A 49 -1.58 -25.57 -14.06
C ALA A 49 -0.48 -26.05 -15.01
N GLU A 50 0.42 -26.91 -14.52
CA GLU A 50 1.50 -27.50 -15.32
C GLU A 50 0.96 -28.44 -16.40
N LYS A 51 -0.11 -29.20 -16.12
CA LYS A 51 -0.78 -30.07 -17.10
C LYS A 51 -1.58 -29.32 -18.15
N LEU A 52 -2.25 -28.24 -17.74
CA LEU A 52 -3.17 -27.49 -18.60
C LEU A 52 -2.46 -26.38 -19.41
N GLY A 53 -1.21 -26.04 -19.08
CA GLY A 53 -0.38 -25.12 -19.84
C GLY A 53 -1.04 -23.76 -20.05
N GLU A 54 -1.24 -23.37 -21.31
CA GLU A 54 -1.83 -22.08 -21.71
C GLU A 54 -3.33 -21.94 -21.39
N GLU A 55 -4.06 -23.06 -21.27
CA GLU A 55 -5.47 -23.07 -20.83
C GLU A 55 -5.62 -22.90 -19.30
N CYS A 56 -4.49 -22.84 -18.57
CA CYS A 56 -4.52 -22.61 -17.14
C CYS A 56 -5.25 -21.29 -16.83
N ARG A 57 -6.35 -21.38 -16.08
CA ARG A 57 -7.13 -20.21 -15.61
C ARG A 57 -6.19 -19.15 -15.04
N LYS A 58 -6.20 -17.96 -15.66
CA LYS A 58 -5.44 -16.79 -15.19
C LYS A 58 -5.68 -16.60 -13.69
N LYS A 59 -4.59 -16.48 -12.92
CA LYS A 59 -4.68 -16.25 -11.47
C LYS A 59 -5.55 -15.02 -11.22
N LYS A 60 -6.47 -15.11 -10.28
CA LYS A 60 -7.25 -13.94 -9.85
C LYS A 60 -6.27 -12.87 -9.36
N VAL A 61 -6.29 -11.71 -9.99
CA VAL A 61 -5.55 -10.53 -9.53
C VAL A 61 -6.01 -10.23 -8.11
N ILE A 62 -5.04 -9.96 -7.23
CA ILE A 62 -5.33 -9.63 -5.84
C ILE A 62 -5.92 -8.22 -5.80
N LYS A 63 -7.02 -8.06 -5.06
CA LYS A 63 -7.57 -6.73 -4.78
C LYS A 63 -6.69 -6.05 -3.73
N THR A 64 -5.90 -5.08 -4.17
CA THR A 64 -5.12 -4.15 -3.33
C THR A 64 -5.86 -2.82 -3.23
N GLN A 65 -5.56 -2.00 -2.23
CA GLN A 65 -6.21 -0.68 -2.06
C GLN A 65 -6.03 0.20 -3.29
N ASP A 66 -4.85 0.19 -3.90
CA ASP A 66 -4.56 0.95 -5.13
C ASP A 66 -5.38 0.43 -6.33
N ASN A 67 -5.47 -0.90 -6.51
CA ASN A 67 -6.22 -1.50 -7.63
C ASN A 67 -7.74 -1.33 -7.52
N THR A 68 -8.24 -1.06 -6.31
CA THR A 68 -9.66 -0.85 -6.04
C THR A 68 -9.98 0.58 -5.66
N LYS A 69 -9.06 1.52 -5.94
CA LYS A 69 -9.34 2.94 -5.72
C LYS A 69 -10.51 3.35 -6.62
N GLU A 70 -11.45 4.10 -6.04
CA GLU A 70 -12.55 4.68 -6.79
C GLU A 70 -12.00 5.71 -7.78
N TYR A 71 -12.62 5.79 -8.95
CA TYR A 71 -12.23 6.81 -9.93
C TYR A 71 -12.47 8.20 -9.33
N ASP A 72 -11.49 9.08 -9.50
CA ASP A 72 -11.50 10.44 -8.99
C ASP A 72 -11.51 11.38 -10.18
N GLU A 73 -12.54 12.22 -10.26
CA GLU A 73 -12.76 13.15 -11.37
C GLU A 73 -11.69 14.25 -11.42
N THR A 74 -10.96 14.49 -10.33
CA THR A 74 -9.89 15.50 -10.27
C THR A 74 -8.56 15.02 -10.83
N VAL A 75 -8.47 13.76 -11.28
CA VAL A 75 -7.25 13.24 -11.89
C VAL A 75 -7.08 13.90 -13.26
N VAL A 76 -6.06 14.75 -13.34
CA VAL A 76 -5.67 15.47 -14.55
C VAL A 76 -5.19 14.50 -15.62
N ASP A 77 -5.73 14.63 -16.83
CA ASP A 77 -5.18 14.00 -18.02
C ASP A 77 -3.97 14.83 -18.48
N PRO A 78 -2.76 14.25 -18.58
CA PRO A 78 -1.57 15.00 -18.99
C PRO A 78 -1.65 15.60 -20.40
N ASP A 79 -2.58 15.12 -21.25
CA ASP A 79 -2.76 15.61 -22.62
C ASP A 79 -3.88 16.67 -22.73
N ASP A 80 -4.47 17.12 -21.62
CA ASP A 80 -5.52 18.15 -21.64
C ASP A 80 -4.94 19.52 -22.10
N GLU A 81 -5.55 20.12 -23.12
CA GLU A 81 -5.14 21.43 -23.67
C GLU A 81 -5.56 22.58 -22.77
N GLU A 82 -6.67 22.46 -22.03
CA GLU A 82 -7.16 23.51 -21.14
C GLU A 82 -6.19 23.72 -19.98
N ILE A 83 -5.76 22.62 -19.36
CA ILE A 83 -4.84 22.63 -18.20
C ILE A 83 -3.47 23.14 -18.61
N ARG A 84 -2.95 22.72 -19.77
CA ARG A 84 -1.66 23.23 -20.29
C ARG A 84 -1.71 24.74 -20.54
N GLY A 85 -2.83 25.24 -21.07
CA GLY A 85 -3.03 26.67 -21.26
C GLY A 85 -3.04 27.45 -19.94
N GLU A 86 -3.64 26.90 -18.89
CA GLU A 86 -3.60 27.48 -17.55
C GLU A 86 -2.19 27.47 -16.95
N GLU A 87 -1.48 26.34 -17.03
CA GLU A 87 -0.09 26.19 -16.57
C GLU A 87 0.88 27.15 -17.28
N ASP A 88 0.63 27.42 -18.57
CA ASP A 88 1.42 28.36 -19.37
C ASP A 88 1.19 29.83 -19.01
N MET A 89 0.04 30.14 -18.43
CA MET A 89 -0.36 31.51 -18.06
C MET A 89 -0.15 31.83 -16.56
N ASP A 90 0.22 30.83 -15.75
CA ASP A 90 0.52 30.96 -14.31
C ASP A 90 1.73 31.88 -14.07
N GLU A 91 1.66 32.68 -12.99
CA GLU A 91 2.75 33.54 -12.55
C GLU A 91 4.06 32.78 -12.26
N PHE A 92 3.99 31.49 -11.96
CA PHE A 92 5.16 30.63 -11.70
C PHE A 92 5.58 29.78 -12.90
N CYS A 93 4.97 29.98 -14.08
CA CYS A 93 5.25 29.18 -15.28
C CYS A 93 6.76 29.10 -15.61
N GLU A 94 7.45 30.25 -15.61
CA GLU A 94 8.91 30.32 -15.88
C GLU A 94 9.74 29.51 -14.87
N VAL A 95 9.28 29.44 -13.62
CA VAL A 95 9.94 28.67 -12.56
C VAL A 95 9.70 27.18 -12.76
N TYR A 96 8.48 26.77 -13.09
CA TYR A 96 8.14 25.37 -13.35
C TYR A 96 8.77 24.82 -14.63
N LYS A 97 8.92 25.66 -15.67
CA LYS A 97 9.68 25.34 -16.90
C LYS A 97 11.20 25.29 -16.66
N GLY A 98 11.68 25.77 -15.51
CA GLY A 98 13.09 25.80 -15.16
C GLY A 98 13.89 26.88 -15.89
N GLU A 99 13.21 27.88 -16.46
CA GLU A 99 13.82 29.01 -17.14
C GLU A 99 14.42 30.01 -16.14
N VAL A 100 13.77 30.15 -14.99
CA VAL A 100 14.22 31.02 -13.89
C VAL A 100 14.45 30.19 -12.62
N THR A 101 15.66 30.26 -12.07
CA THR A 101 15.97 29.67 -10.75
C THR A 101 15.42 30.57 -9.64
N PRO A 102 14.46 30.12 -8.83
CA PRO A 102 13.85 30.95 -7.80
C PRO A 102 14.83 31.18 -6.64
N ARG A 103 14.77 32.38 -6.05
CA ARG A 103 15.48 32.70 -4.81
C ARG A 103 14.52 32.55 -3.64
N VAL A 104 14.74 31.54 -2.82
CA VAL A 104 13.84 31.20 -1.71
C VAL A 104 14.40 31.76 -0.41
N ILE A 105 13.58 32.49 0.35
CA ILE A 105 13.95 32.92 1.70
C ILE A 105 13.22 32.03 2.70
N ILE A 106 13.97 31.33 3.54
CA ILE A 106 13.43 30.52 4.63
C ILE A 106 13.45 31.39 5.89
N THR A 107 12.30 31.46 6.56
CA THR A 107 12.13 32.17 7.84
C THR A 107 11.65 31.21 8.91
N SER A 108 12.01 31.46 10.17
CA SER A 108 11.47 30.73 11.32
C SER A 108 10.43 31.55 12.06
N SER A 109 9.61 30.90 12.89
CA SER A 109 8.81 31.61 13.90
C SER A 109 9.72 32.30 14.92
N TYR A 110 9.15 33.21 15.72
CA TYR A 110 9.88 33.89 16.80
C TYR A 110 10.41 32.87 17.82
N HIS A 111 11.69 33.02 18.22
CA HIS A 111 12.39 32.13 19.17
C HIS A 111 12.36 30.63 18.77
N PRO A 112 12.93 30.26 17.61
CA PRO A 112 13.00 28.86 17.21
C PRO A 112 13.91 28.06 18.16
N THR A 113 13.55 26.79 18.36
CA THR A 113 14.36 25.87 19.16
C THR A 113 15.61 25.43 18.41
N LYS A 114 16.59 24.87 19.11
CA LYS A 114 17.82 24.35 18.47
C LYS A 114 17.53 23.33 17.37
N ILE A 115 16.57 22.43 17.61
CA ILE A 115 16.15 21.41 16.63
C ILE A 115 15.63 22.06 15.35
N MET A 116 14.92 23.20 15.46
CA MET A 116 14.43 23.93 14.30
C MET A 116 15.58 24.53 13.48
N TYR A 117 16.65 25.01 14.12
CA TYR A 117 17.84 25.46 13.40
C TYR A 117 18.54 24.32 12.65
N ASP A 118 18.63 23.14 13.27
CA ASP A 118 19.21 21.96 12.62
C ASP A 118 18.35 21.54 11.41
N PHE A 119 17.02 21.57 11.55
CA PHE A 119 16.09 21.31 10.44
C PHE A 119 16.20 22.34 9.31
N ILE A 120 16.30 23.64 9.63
CA ILE A 120 16.49 24.69 8.63
C ILE A 120 17.82 24.50 7.89
N LEU A 121 18.88 24.06 8.58
CA LEU A 121 20.17 23.76 7.96
C LEU A 121 20.04 22.62 6.94
N GLU A 122 19.25 21.59 7.24
CA GLU A 122 18.95 20.51 6.29
C GLU A 122 18.10 21.03 5.12
N LEU A 123 17.11 21.89 5.39
CA LEU A 123 16.25 22.47 4.36
C LEU A 123 17.04 23.29 3.33
N LEU A 124 18.03 24.07 3.80
CA LEU A 124 18.95 24.83 2.96
C LEU A 124 19.76 23.95 1.99
N ARG A 125 20.00 22.68 2.33
CA ARG A 125 20.69 21.73 1.45
C ARG A 125 19.77 21.10 0.42
N VAL A 126 18.49 20.95 0.75
CA VAL A 126 17.49 20.33 -0.12
C VAL A 126 16.97 21.31 -1.16
N VAL A 127 16.70 22.57 -0.76
CA VAL A 127 16.12 23.58 -1.64
C VAL A 127 17.23 24.44 -2.26
N PRO A 128 17.49 24.34 -3.58
CA PRO A 128 18.51 25.14 -4.24
C PRO A 128 18.14 26.63 -4.24
N GLY A 129 19.15 27.51 -4.23
CA GLY A 129 18.92 28.97 -4.23
C GLY A 129 18.25 29.52 -2.96
N SER A 130 18.16 28.70 -1.90
CA SER A 130 17.54 29.10 -0.65
C SER A 130 18.53 29.79 0.31
N VAL A 131 18.03 30.77 1.06
CA VAL A 131 18.78 31.53 2.06
C VAL A 131 17.94 31.64 3.33
N TYR A 132 18.56 31.41 4.49
CA TYR A 132 17.88 31.59 5.77
C TYR A 132 18.00 33.04 6.24
N TYR A 133 16.86 33.65 6.55
CA TYR A 133 16.79 34.97 7.16
C TYR A 133 16.31 34.84 8.61
N LYS A 134 17.08 35.39 9.53
CA LYS A 134 16.87 35.30 10.98
C LYS A 134 16.04 36.47 11.51
#